data_AF-A0A6M2ADU1-F1
#
_entry.id   AF-A0A6M2ADU1-F1
#
_cell.length_a   1.000
_cell.length_b   1.000
_cell.length_c   1.000
_cell.angle_alpha   90.00
_cell.angle_beta   90.00
_cell.angle_gamma   90.00
#
_symmetry.space_group_name_H-M   'P 1'
#
loop_
_entity.id
_entity.type
_entity.pdbx_description
1 polymer ?
#
loop_
_entity_poly.entity_id
_entity_poly.type
_entity_poly.pdbx_seq_one_letter_code
_entity_poly.pdbx_strand_id
1 'polypeptide(L)'
;MKKYKKFTNNFSKNYKFQTIFLFLIFFIFSSFSISNFFYKKTFVYVETTLGKKTSSFWLIKKKKDDFIMTKTNDEGITNIHYSPKYRLRTFNYESATNNSNYEFSIEEKKLSLSGKTNGKTLSRNYTIYSKWVQDFNFGLRSFLKSKKQKYFFVIINPDDFSIHEMIATKEGIQKVRIDDTTYNTQKIEVTLPGFKSLFWKAEIYYDLETFDLVKYRANEGPGTPMNTTVLDSKK
;
A
#
# COMPACT_ATOMS: atom_id res chain seq x y z
N MET A 1 -59.11 -76.79 2.04
CA MET A 1 -59.82 -76.22 3.20
C MET A 1 -58.93 -75.14 3.84
N LYS A 2 -59.47 -73.93 4.09
CA LYS A 2 -58.83 -72.65 4.53
C LYS A 2 -58.00 -71.92 3.44
N LYS A 3 -58.48 -70.89 2.73
CA LYS A 3 -58.95 -69.50 3.04
C LYS A 3 -57.86 -68.51 3.49
N TYR A 4 -57.62 -67.52 2.59
CA TYR A 4 -57.40 -66.07 2.77
C TYR A 4 -56.35 -65.52 3.76
N LYS A 5 -55.43 -64.66 3.27
CA LYS A 5 -55.47 -63.20 3.55
C LYS A 5 -54.47 -62.36 2.72
N LYS A 6 -54.98 -61.20 2.28
CA LYS A 6 -54.37 -60.00 1.67
C LYS A 6 -53.30 -59.34 2.57
N PHE A 7 -52.29 -58.72 1.94
CA PHE A 7 -51.67 -57.43 2.32
C PHE A 7 -50.98 -56.86 1.06
N THR A 8 -51.67 -56.06 0.23
CA THR A 8 -51.71 -54.57 0.18
C THR A 8 -50.37 -53.86 0.02
N ASN A 9 -50.16 -53.36 -1.20
CA ASN A 9 -49.66 -52.04 -1.60
C ASN A 9 -48.83 -51.22 -0.60
N ASN A 10 -47.59 -50.92 -0.99
CA ASN A 10 -46.98 -49.61 -0.77
C ASN A 10 -45.98 -49.29 -1.88
N PHE A 11 -46.48 -49.15 -3.11
CA PHE A 11 -45.79 -48.43 -4.18
C PHE A 11 -46.30 -46.99 -4.18
N SER A 12 -45.52 -46.08 -3.60
CA SER A 12 -45.40 -44.66 -3.94
C SER A 12 -44.92 -43.89 -2.71
N LYS A 13 -44.14 -42.83 -2.94
CA LYS A 13 -43.42 -41.99 -1.97
C LYS A 13 -41.98 -42.40 -1.67
N ASN A 14 -41.13 -42.51 -2.68
CA ASN A 14 -39.69 -42.29 -2.46
C ASN A 14 -38.94 -41.57 -3.61
N TYR A 15 -39.65 -41.01 -4.59
CA TYR A 15 -39.02 -40.32 -5.74
C TYR A 15 -39.11 -38.79 -5.72
N LYS A 16 -39.68 -38.18 -4.67
CA LYS A 16 -39.77 -36.71 -4.55
C LYS A 16 -38.78 -36.07 -3.56
N PHE A 17 -38.06 -36.87 -2.76
CA PHE A 17 -37.11 -36.36 -1.78
C PHE A 17 -35.65 -36.28 -2.28
N GLN A 18 -35.31 -36.96 -3.39
CA GLN A 18 -33.95 -36.92 -3.94
C GLN A 18 -33.70 -35.73 -4.88
N THR A 19 -34.74 -35.10 -5.44
CA THR A 19 -34.58 -33.99 -6.39
C THR A 19 -34.40 -32.62 -5.73
N ILE A 20 -34.73 -32.47 -4.44
CA ILE A 20 -34.55 -31.20 -3.70
C ILE A 20 -33.14 -31.12 -3.08
N PHE A 21 -32.48 -32.25 -2.84
CA PHE A 21 -31.13 -32.26 -2.24
C PHE A 21 -30.01 -31.92 -3.25
N LEU A 22 -30.24 -32.10 -4.56
CA LEU A 22 -29.24 -31.79 -5.59
C LEU A 22 -29.17 -30.29 -5.95
N PHE A 23 -30.19 -29.49 -5.65
CA PHE A 23 -30.19 -28.05 -5.94
C PHE A 23 -29.53 -27.21 -4.84
N LEU A 24 -29.44 -27.72 -3.60
CA LEU A 24 -28.82 -26.98 -2.49
C LEU A 24 -27.28 -27.09 -2.45
N ILE A 25 -26.70 -28.11 -3.08
CA ILE A 25 -25.23 -28.28 -3.14
C ILE A 25 -24.61 -27.40 -4.24
N PHE A 26 -25.38 -26.97 -5.24
CA PHE A 26 -24.88 -26.07 -6.29
C PHE A 26 -24.85 -24.59 -5.89
N PHE A 27 -25.54 -24.19 -4.82
CA PHE A 27 -25.59 -22.79 -4.36
C PHE A 27 -24.57 -22.43 -3.27
N ILE A 28 -23.90 -23.42 -2.66
CA ILE A 28 -22.90 -23.16 -1.61
C ILE A 28 -21.49 -22.94 -2.19
N PHE A 29 -21.27 -23.23 -3.48
CA PHE A 29 -19.97 -22.99 -4.14
C PHE A 29 -19.80 -21.59 -4.78
N SER A 30 -20.79 -20.69 -4.71
CA SER A 30 -20.71 -19.39 -5.39
C SER A 30 -20.11 -18.25 -4.56
N SER A 31 -19.61 -18.51 -3.35
CA SER A 31 -19.01 -17.47 -2.51
C SER A 31 -17.58 -17.76 -2.04
N PHE A 32 -16.86 -18.67 -2.71
CA PHE A 32 -15.41 -18.51 -2.77
C PHE A 32 -15.12 -17.41 -3.78
N SER A 33 -15.12 -16.16 -3.31
CA SER A 33 -14.42 -15.09 -4.01
C SER A 33 -12.95 -15.50 -4.03
N ILE A 34 -12.55 -16.26 -5.04
CA ILE A 34 -11.15 -16.44 -5.37
C ILE A 34 -10.65 -15.03 -5.65
N SER A 35 -10.01 -14.43 -4.66
CA SER A 35 -9.32 -13.16 -4.83
C SER A 35 -8.14 -13.46 -5.75
N ASN A 36 -8.38 -13.39 -7.06
CA ASN A 36 -7.37 -13.56 -8.10
C ASN A 36 -6.42 -12.34 -8.05
N PHE A 37 -5.53 -12.34 -7.06
CA PHE A 37 -4.35 -11.47 -7.06
C PHE A 37 -3.34 -12.13 -7.99
N PHE A 38 -3.09 -11.49 -9.14
CA PHE A 38 -2.17 -12.01 -10.16
C PHE A 38 -0.70 -11.70 -9.83
N TYR A 39 -0.45 -10.88 -8.81
CA TYR A 39 0.88 -10.49 -8.38
C TYR A 39 0.86 -10.20 -6.88
N LYS A 40 1.83 -10.77 -6.18
CA LYS A 40 2.06 -10.55 -4.76
C LYS A 40 3.56 -10.39 -4.57
N LYS A 41 3.98 -9.29 -3.95
CA LYS A 41 5.35 -9.12 -3.45
C LYS A 41 5.33 -8.73 -1.99
N THR A 42 6.32 -9.18 -1.27
CA THR A 42 6.61 -8.77 0.10
C THR A 42 7.98 -8.14 0.18
N PHE A 43 8.13 -7.12 1.03
CA PHE A 43 9.39 -6.48 1.31
C PHE A 43 9.55 -6.33 2.82
N VAL A 44 10.78 -6.47 3.29
CA VAL A 44 11.20 -6.04 4.62
C VAL A 44 12.19 -4.90 4.42
N TYR A 45 11.93 -3.79 5.09
CA TYR A 45 12.85 -2.66 5.15
C TYR A 45 13.31 -2.47 6.58
N VAL A 46 14.60 -2.22 6.75
CA VAL A 46 15.21 -1.88 8.03
C VAL A 46 15.57 -0.41 8.02
N GLU A 47 15.00 0.31 8.96
CA GLU A 47 15.27 1.71 9.23
C GLU A 47 16.28 1.82 10.38
N THR A 48 17.27 2.69 10.23
CA THR A 48 18.31 2.94 11.24
C THR A 48 18.42 4.43 11.52
N THR A 49 18.21 4.80 12.79
CA THR A 49 18.36 6.17 13.29
C THR A 49 19.16 6.12 14.59
N LEU A 50 20.30 6.82 14.65
CA LEU A 50 21.22 6.81 15.80
C LEU A 50 21.60 5.38 16.27
N GLY A 51 21.75 4.44 15.34
CA GLY A 51 22.07 3.04 15.63
C GLY A 51 20.90 2.17 16.08
N LYS A 52 19.75 2.76 16.44
CA LYS A 52 18.52 2.01 16.70
C LYS A 52 17.93 1.54 15.38
N LYS A 53 17.55 0.26 15.32
CA LYS A 53 16.92 -0.35 14.15
C LYS A 53 15.43 -0.62 14.39
N THR A 54 14.62 -0.35 13.38
CA THR A 54 13.20 -0.73 13.32
C THR A 54 12.92 -1.34 11.95
N SER A 55 11.95 -2.26 11.91
CA SER A 55 11.59 -2.95 10.67
C SER A 55 10.19 -2.56 10.22
N SER A 56 9.99 -2.49 8.91
CA SER A 56 8.64 -2.41 8.33
C SER A 56 8.44 -3.51 7.29
N PHE A 57 7.27 -4.15 7.37
CA PHE A 57 6.84 -5.19 6.46
C PHE A 57 5.87 -4.60 5.46
N TRP A 58 6.12 -4.83 4.17
CA TRP A 58 5.28 -4.37 3.09
C TRP A 58 4.73 -5.55 2.32
N LEU A 59 3.43 -5.55 2.07
CA LEU A 59 2.76 -6.49 1.19
C LEU A 59 2.12 -5.71 0.06
N ILE A 60 2.52 -5.99 -1.18
CA ILE A 60 1.96 -5.38 -2.39
C ILE A 60 1.20 -6.47 -3.14
N LYS A 61 -0.09 -6.23 -3.42
CA LYS A 61 -0.94 -7.11 -4.23
C LYS A 61 -1.45 -6.34 -5.44
N LYS A 62 -1.39 -6.95 -6.64
CA LYS A 62 -2.06 -6.42 -7.84
C LYS A 62 -3.38 -7.16 -8.09
N LYS A 63 -4.48 -6.44 -8.26
CA LYS A 63 -5.80 -7.01 -8.59
C LYS A 63 -6.40 -6.33 -9.81
N LYS A 64 -6.63 -7.11 -10.87
CA LYS A 64 -7.12 -6.68 -12.20
C LYS A 64 -6.23 -5.61 -12.83
N ASP A 65 -6.14 -4.41 -12.25
CA ASP A 65 -5.10 -3.43 -12.54
C ASP A 65 -4.74 -2.49 -11.37
N ASP A 66 -5.34 -2.63 -10.19
CA ASP A 66 -5.01 -1.81 -9.01
C ASP A 66 -3.87 -2.42 -8.19
N PHE A 67 -3.15 -1.57 -7.45
CA PHE A 67 -2.19 -1.98 -6.44
C PHE A 67 -2.75 -1.69 -5.06
N ILE A 68 -2.86 -2.74 -4.25
CA ILE A 68 -3.24 -2.66 -2.83
C ILE A 68 -1.99 -2.98 -2.03
N MET A 69 -1.63 -2.10 -1.11
CA MET A 69 -0.45 -2.23 -0.28
C MET A 69 -0.81 -2.14 1.19
N THR A 70 -0.12 -2.94 1.99
CA THR A 70 -0.18 -2.86 3.45
C THR A 70 1.24 -2.74 3.98
N LYS A 71 1.52 -1.66 4.73
CA LYS A 71 2.71 -1.49 5.57
C LYS A 71 2.34 -1.85 7.00
N THR A 72 3.18 -2.62 7.68
CA THR A 72 3.06 -2.90 9.11
C THR A 72 4.41 -2.66 9.79
N ASN A 73 4.39 -1.98 10.94
CA ASN A 73 5.52 -1.79 11.83
C ASN A 73 5.01 -1.65 13.27
N ASP A 74 5.90 -1.35 14.21
CA ASP A 74 5.55 -1.18 15.64
C ASP A 74 4.63 0.03 15.89
N GLU A 75 4.56 0.98 14.97
CA GLU A 75 3.73 2.18 15.09
C GLU A 75 2.28 1.93 14.67
N GLY A 76 2.06 0.97 13.76
CA GLY A 76 0.72 0.65 13.28
C GLY A 76 0.67 0.00 11.90
N ILE A 77 -0.50 0.13 11.28
CA ILE A 77 -0.80 -0.42 9.96
C ILE A 77 -1.15 0.73 9.02
N THR A 78 -0.57 0.72 7.83
CA THR A 78 -0.95 1.63 6.75
C THR A 78 -1.48 0.84 5.56
N ASN A 79 -2.71 1.13 5.15
CA ASN A 79 -3.33 0.57 3.96
C ASN A 79 -3.32 1.61 2.84
N ILE A 80 -2.84 1.23 1.67
CA ILE A 80 -2.60 2.16 0.57
C ILE A 80 -3.16 1.58 -0.73
N HIS A 81 -3.96 2.36 -1.46
CA HIS A 81 -4.52 1.98 -2.75
C HIS A 81 -4.00 2.88 -3.85
N TYR A 82 -3.33 2.28 -4.83
CA TYR A 82 -2.94 2.94 -6.07
C TYR A 82 -3.76 2.41 -7.25
N SER A 83 -4.16 3.35 -8.10
CA SER A 83 -4.71 3.04 -9.42
C SER A 83 -3.66 2.42 -10.35
N PRO A 84 -4.06 1.89 -11.52
CA PRO A 84 -3.15 1.24 -12.46
C PRO A 84 -2.03 2.14 -12.98
N LYS A 85 -2.30 3.46 -13.03
CA LYS A 85 -1.35 4.48 -13.49
C LYS A 85 -0.50 5.05 -12.35
N TYR A 86 -0.35 4.31 -11.25
CA TYR A 86 0.41 4.71 -10.06
C TYR A 86 -0.08 6.03 -9.44
N ARG A 87 -1.37 6.32 -9.52
CA ARG A 87 -1.97 7.44 -8.77
C ARG A 87 -2.53 6.93 -7.46
N LEU A 88 -2.09 7.52 -6.36
CA LEU A 88 -2.61 7.26 -5.02
C LEU A 88 -4.10 7.61 -5.00
N ARG A 89 -4.92 6.73 -4.42
CA ARG A 89 -6.37 6.86 -4.29
C ARG A 89 -6.77 6.99 -2.84
N THR A 90 -6.27 6.08 -2.01
CA THR A 90 -6.49 6.12 -0.57
C THR A 90 -5.21 5.82 0.19
N PHE A 91 -5.08 6.46 1.34
CA PHE A 91 -4.04 6.23 2.34
C PHE A 91 -4.73 6.21 3.70
N ASN A 92 -4.79 5.06 4.33
CA ASN A 92 -5.36 4.87 5.65
C ASN A 92 -4.26 4.47 6.62
N TYR A 93 -4.22 5.11 7.79
CA TYR A 93 -3.31 4.77 8.88
C TYR A 93 -4.11 4.45 10.13
N GLU A 94 -3.72 3.37 10.80
CA GLU A 94 -4.24 2.94 12.09
C GLU A 94 -3.06 2.75 13.04
N SER A 95 -3.02 3.52 14.12
CA SER A 95 -1.94 3.44 15.10
C SER A 95 -2.11 2.24 16.02
N ALA A 96 -0.99 1.60 16.38
CA ALA A 96 -0.93 0.57 17.41
C ALA A 96 -0.90 1.13 18.84
N THR A 97 -0.48 2.40 19.01
CA THR A 97 -0.12 2.96 20.32
C THR A 97 -1.02 4.09 20.78
N ASN A 98 -1.69 4.77 19.84
CA ASN A 98 -2.61 5.84 20.17
C ASN A 98 -3.95 5.62 19.46
N ASN A 99 -5.00 6.28 19.95
CA ASN A 99 -6.34 6.16 19.38
C ASN A 99 -6.50 7.00 18.09
N SER A 100 -5.55 6.87 17.15
CA SER A 100 -5.59 7.52 15.85
C SER A 100 -5.87 6.49 14.76
N ASN A 101 -6.88 6.80 13.95
CA ASN A 101 -7.20 6.08 12.73
C ASN A 101 -7.79 7.10 11.77
N TYR A 102 -7.09 7.36 10.67
CA TYR A 102 -7.52 8.35 9.69
C TYR A 102 -7.28 7.86 8.27
N GLU A 103 -8.10 8.36 7.36
CA GLU A 103 -8.01 8.07 5.94
C GLU A 103 -7.96 9.37 5.14
N PHE A 104 -7.05 9.37 4.17
CA PHE A 104 -7.07 10.27 3.05
C PHE A 104 -7.64 9.56 1.83
N SER A 105 -8.55 10.21 1.13
CA SER A 105 -9.06 9.78 -0.17
C SER A 105 -9.00 10.92 -1.17
N ILE A 106 -8.79 10.60 -2.45
CA ILE A 106 -8.78 11.60 -3.52
C ILE A 106 -9.70 11.25 -4.67
N GLU A 107 -10.58 12.20 -4.97
CA GLU A 107 -11.39 12.22 -6.16
C GLU A 107 -11.04 13.46 -6.97
N GLU A 108 -10.55 13.23 -8.19
CA GLU A 108 -10.01 14.27 -9.08
C GLU A 108 -8.92 15.14 -8.44
N LYS A 109 -9.30 16.30 -7.90
CA LYS A 109 -8.44 17.29 -7.21
C LYS A 109 -8.82 17.49 -5.75
N LYS A 110 -9.92 16.90 -5.29
CA LYS A 110 -10.41 17.03 -3.94
C LYS A 110 -9.84 15.91 -3.08
N LEU A 111 -8.91 16.27 -2.21
CA LEU A 111 -8.36 15.37 -1.20
C LEU A 111 -9.17 15.54 0.09
N SER A 112 -9.78 14.45 0.56
CA SER A 112 -10.60 14.44 1.78
C SER A 112 -9.85 13.67 2.86
N LEU A 113 -9.82 14.21 4.07
CA LEU A 113 -9.29 13.58 5.27
C LEU A 113 -10.44 13.37 6.25
N SER A 114 -10.57 12.17 6.79
CA SER A 114 -11.53 11.85 7.84
C SER A 114 -10.96 10.85 8.84
N GLY A 115 -11.51 10.82 10.05
CA GLY A 115 -11.17 9.82 11.06
C GLY A 115 -10.94 10.44 12.43
N LYS A 116 -9.94 9.95 13.15
CA LYS A 116 -9.58 10.37 14.51
C LYS A 116 -8.08 10.51 14.68
N THR A 117 -7.68 11.44 15.53
CA THR A 117 -6.31 11.61 16.02
C THR A 117 -6.34 11.72 17.53
N ASN A 118 -5.65 10.84 18.24
CA ASN A 118 -5.67 10.79 19.70
C ASN A 118 -7.12 10.83 20.27
N GLY A 119 -8.03 10.08 19.65
CA GLY A 119 -9.44 9.99 20.01
C GLY A 119 -10.34 11.15 19.55
N LYS A 120 -9.77 12.26 19.08
CA LYS A 120 -10.53 13.43 18.59
C LYS A 120 -10.88 13.26 17.12
N THR A 121 -12.15 13.48 16.77
CA THR A 121 -12.61 13.43 15.37
C THR A 121 -11.92 14.49 14.52
N LEU A 122 -11.58 14.11 13.30
CA LEU A 122 -10.93 14.95 12.30
C LEU A 122 -11.70 14.85 10.98
N SER A 123 -11.91 16.00 10.34
CA SER A 123 -12.42 16.09 8.97
C SER A 123 -11.86 17.34 8.30
N ARG A 124 -11.21 17.18 7.14
CA ARG A 124 -10.64 18.28 6.35
C ARG A 124 -10.78 17.99 4.86
N ASN A 125 -10.88 19.04 4.06
CA ASN A 125 -10.89 18.93 2.60
C ASN A 125 -9.84 19.88 2.03
N TYR A 126 -9.17 19.43 0.98
CA TYR A 126 -8.18 20.21 0.26
C TYR A 126 -8.41 20.13 -1.24
N THR A 127 -8.07 21.22 -1.93
CA THR A 127 -7.95 21.22 -3.38
C THR A 127 -6.47 21.16 -3.73
N ILE A 128 -6.04 20.11 -4.40
CA ILE A 128 -4.65 19.94 -4.86
C ILE A 128 -4.58 20.00 -6.38
N TYR A 129 -3.55 20.67 -6.90
CA TYR A 129 -3.32 20.80 -8.34
C TYR A 129 -2.18 19.89 -8.84
N SER A 130 -1.32 19.47 -7.93
CA SER A 130 -0.22 18.54 -8.16
C SER A 130 -0.60 17.12 -7.77
N LYS A 131 0.19 16.14 -8.23
CA LYS A 131 -0.02 14.74 -7.85
C LYS A 131 0.24 14.56 -6.35
N TRP A 132 -0.61 13.80 -5.68
CA TRP A 132 -0.38 13.38 -4.30
C TRP A 132 0.47 12.11 -4.28
N VAL A 133 1.59 12.17 -3.57
CA VAL A 133 2.48 11.05 -3.28
C VAL A 133 2.72 11.06 -1.78
N GLN A 134 2.26 10.03 -1.07
CA GLN A 134 2.42 9.94 0.38
C GLN A 134 3.53 8.98 0.79
N ASP A 135 3.69 7.86 0.08
CA ASP A 135 4.80 6.94 0.26
C ASP A 135 5.79 7.00 -0.91
N PHE A 136 7.07 6.96 -0.59
CA PHE A 136 8.13 6.91 -1.59
C PHE A 136 8.50 5.48 -2.00
N ASN A 137 8.09 4.45 -1.26
CA ASN A 137 8.37 3.06 -1.63
C ASN A 137 7.73 2.68 -2.97
N PHE A 138 6.60 3.30 -3.32
CA PHE A 138 5.86 3.00 -4.54
C PHE A 138 5.43 4.25 -5.33
N GLY A 139 5.13 5.37 -4.66
CA GLY A 139 4.45 6.51 -5.27
C GLY A 139 5.19 7.22 -6.41
N LEU A 140 6.52 7.10 -6.50
CA LEU A 140 7.32 7.71 -7.58
C LEU A 140 7.45 6.85 -8.86
N ARG A 141 6.81 5.68 -8.93
CA ARG A 141 6.93 4.76 -10.09
C ARG A 141 6.57 5.39 -11.44
N SER A 142 5.53 6.24 -11.49
CA SER A 142 5.17 6.93 -12.74
C SER A 142 6.26 7.88 -13.22
N PHE A 143 6.96 8.53 -12.29
CA PHE A 143 8.08 9.41 -12.57
C PHE A 143 9.32 8.62 -13.02
N LEU A 144 9.66 7.54 -12.29
CA LEU A 144 10.77 6.65 -12.64
C LEU A 144 10.66 6.12 -14.07
N LYS A 145 9.47 5.69 -14.48
CA LYS A 145 9.17 5.22 -15.85
C LYS A 145 9.21 6.30 -16.94
N SER A 146 9.11 7.57 -16.56
CA SER A 146 9.05 8.66 -17.53
C SER A 146 10.46 9.13 -17.95
N LYS A 147 10.56 9.83 -19.08
CA LYS A 147 11.80 10.52 -19.48
C LYS A 147 12.01 11.87 -18.78
N LYS A 148 11.12 12.27 -17.86
CA LYS A 148 11.21 13.56 -17.17
C LYS A 148 12.38 13.55 -16.19
N GLN A 149 13.07 14.68 -16.08
CA GLN A 149 14.13 14.89 -15.09
C GLN A 149 13.61 15.34 -13.73
N LYS A 150 12.51 16.08 -13.71
CA LYS A 150 11.89 16.64 -12.49
C LYS A 150 10.41 16.26 -12.40
N TYR A 151 9.91 16.13 -11.18
CA TYR A 151 8.53 15.80 -10.87
C TYR A 151 8.04 16.57 -9.66
N PHE A 152 7.01 17.38 -9.87
CA PHE A 152 6.35 18.16 -8.82
C PHE A 152 5.16 17.40 -8.28
N PHE A 153 5.07 17.31 -6.96
CA PHE A 153 4.01 16.60 -6.26
C PHE A 153 3.77 17.24 -4.90
N VAL A 154 2.74 16.76 -4.20
CA VAL A 154 2.44 17.16 -2.83
C VAL A 154 2.45 15.95 -1.91
N ILE A 155 2.84 16.18 -0.67
CA ILE A 155 2.69 15.28 0.48
C ILE A 155 1.78 15.95 1.52
N ILE A 156 1.19 15.14 2.39
CA ILE A 156 0.52 15.63 3.60
C ILE A 156 1.42 15.34 4.80
N ASN A 157 1.66 16.35 5.63
CA ASN A 157 2.39 16.16 6.88
C ASN A 157 1.53 15.30 7.85
N PRO A 158 2.06 14.20 8.42
CA PRO A 158 1.27 13.35 9.31
C PRO A 158 0.93 13.99 10.65
N ASP A 159 1.67 15.00 11.10
CA ASP A 159 1.50 15.61 12.43
C ASP A 159 0.39 16.66 12.47
N ASP A 160 0.36 17.55 11.46
CA ASP A 160 -0.57 18.67 11.40
C ASP A 160 -1.53 18.65 10.20
N PHE A 161 -1.34 17.69 9.29
CA PHE A 161 -2.07 17.53 8.03
C PHE A 161 -1.97 18.70 7.05
N SER A 162 -0.92 19.52 7.16
CA SER A 162 -0.62 20.55 6.17
C SER A 162 -0.12 19.95 4.86
N ILE A 163 -0.37 20.65 3.75
CA ILE A 163 0.10 20.26 2.42
C ILE A 163 1.49 20.86 2.19
N HIS A 164 2.43 20.02 1.76
CA HIS A 164 3.73 20.49 1.30
C HIS A 164 3.97 20.10 -0.15
N GLU A 165 4.40 21.08 -0.94
CA GLU A 165 4.90 20.84 -2.29
C GLU A 165 6.32 20.31 -2.24
N MET A 166 6.62 19.35 -3.13
CA MET A 166 7.89 18.65 -3.21
C MET A 166 8.35 18.57 -4.66
N ILE A 167 9.66 18.44 -4.84
CA ILE A 167 10.29 18.20 -6.14
C ILE A 167 11.13 16.94 -6.03
N ALA A 168 10.84 15.95 -6.86
CA ALA A 168 11.74 14.82 -7.11
C ALA A 168 12.57 15.09 -8.37
N THR A 169 13.89 14.95 -8.26
CA THR A 169 14.84 15.14 -9.36
C THR A 169 15.59 13.83 -9.59
N LYS A 170 15.63 13.36 -10.84
CA LYS A 170 16.54 12.27 -11.22
C LYS A 170 17.95 12.81 -11.15
N GLU A 171 18.82 12.08 -10.49
CA GLU A 171 20.26 12.33 -10.51
C GLU A 171 20.89 11.34 -11.49
N GLY A 172 22.02 10.73 -11.12
CA GLY A 172 22.66 9.67 -11.90
C GLY A 172 22.26 8.25 -11.50
N ILE A 173 22.71 7.30 -12.32
CA ILE A 173 22.70 5.88 -11.99
C ILE A 173 23.86 5.58 -11.05
N GLN A 174 23.60 4.85 -9.96
CA GLN A 174 24.61 4.47 -8.97
C GLN A 174 24.49 2.99 -8.60
N LYS A 175 25.64 2.34 -8.37
CA LYS A 175 25.67 1.01 -7.77
C LYS A 175 25.56 1.13 -6.25
N VAL A 176 24.55 0.50 -5.68
CA VAL A 176 24.33 0.45 -4.22
C VAL A 176 24.47 -1.00 -3.78
N ARG A 177 25.38 -1.26 -2.84
CA ARG A 177 25.52 -2.57 -2.21
C ARG A 177 24.74 -2.59 -0.89
N ILE A 178 23.83 -3.55 -0.75
CA ILE A 178 23.17 -3.90 0.51
C ILE A 178 23.53 -5.36 0.80
N ASP A 179 24.20 -5.59 1.92
CA ASP A 179 24.79 -6.87 2.28
C ASP A 179 25.63 -7.47 1.13
N ASP A 180 25.22 -8.62 0.61
CA ASP A 180 25.90 -9.31 -0.50
C ASP A 180 25.33 -8.99 -1.88
N THR A 181 24.27 -8.19 -1.96
CA THR A 181 23.62 -7.84 -3.23
C THR A 181 24.02 -6.45 -3.70
N THR A 182 24.39 -6.33 -4.97
CA THR A 182 24.64 -5.04 -5.62
C THR A 182 23.51 -4.71 -6.57
N TYR A 183 22.91 -3.54 -6.39
CA TYR A 183 21.81 -3.02 -7.20
C TYR A 183 22.32 -1.91 -8.12
N ASN A 184 21.93 -1.94 -9.38
CA ASN A 184 22.04 -0.77 -10.26
C ASN A 184 20.81 0.10 -10.00
N THR A 185 21.03 1.29 -9.44
CA THR A 185 19.94 2.14 -8.94
C THR A 185 19.86 3.47 -9.67
N GLN A 186 18.64 3.97 -9.87
CA GLN A 186 18.42 5.39 -10.14
C GLN A 186 18.42 6.13 -8.80
N LYS A 187 19.37 7.06 -8.61
CA LYS A 187 19.32 8.02 -7.51
C LYS A 187 18.29 9.11 -7.83
N ILE A 188 17.40 9.37 -6.88
CA ILE A 188 16.43 10.46 -6.87
C ILE A 188 16.74 11.33 -5.66
N GLU A 189 16.80 12.63 -5.87
CA GLU A 189 16.77 13.60 -4.79
C GLU A 189 15.34 14.13 -4.65
N VAL A 190 14.83 14.21 -3.42
CA VAL A 190 13.55 14.87 -3.11
C VAL A 190 13.81 16.05 -2.20
N THR A 191 13.28 17.22 -2.55
CA THR A 191 13.46 18.47 -1.79
C THR A 191 12.18 19.29 -1.72
N LEU A 192 12.17 20.27 -0.82
CA LEU A 192 11.22 21.38 -0.86
C LEU A 192 11.55 22.35 -2.01
N PRO A 193 10.57 23.03 -2.61
CA PRO A 193 10.80 23.98 -3.69
C PRO A 193 11.55 25.24 -3.21
N GLY A 194 12.34 25.82 -4.12
CA GLY A 194 13.02 27.10 -3.91
C GLY A 194 14.08 27.06 -2.81
N PHE A 195 14.23 28.16 -2.07
CA PHE A 195 15.22 28.29 -1.00
C PHE A 195 15.00 27.30 0.15
N LYS A 196 13.78 26.74 0.27
CA LYS A 196 13.46 25.76 1.32
C LYS A 196 14.14 24.41 1.13
N SER A 197 14.67 24.13 -0.06
CA SER A 197 15.50 22.94 -0.34
C SER A 197 16.70 22.78 0.59
N LEU A 198 17.18 23.88 1.19
CA LEU A 198 18.29 23.86 2.16
C LEU A 198 17.88 23.28 3.52
N PHE A 199 16.59 23.30 3.85
CA PHE A 199 16.09 22.83 5.14
C PHE A 199 15.75 21.35 5.15
N TRP A 200 15.46 20.75 4.00
CA TRP A 200 15.11 19.33 3.95
C TRP A 200 15.43 18.72 2.60
N LYS A 201 16.03 17.53 2.65
CA LYS A 201 16.30 16.71 1.47
C LYS A 201 16.24 15.22 1.82
N ALA A 202 15.82 14.43 0.84
CA ALA A 202 15.93 12.98 0.88
C ALA A 202 16.67 12.46 -0.35
N GLU A 203 17.49 11.45 -0.15
CA GLU A 203 18.11 10.66 -1.21
C GLU A 203 17.41 9.30 -1.29
N ILE A 204 16.93 8.94 -2.47
CA ILE A 204 16.17 7.71 -2.69
C ILE A 204 16.80 6.94 -3.84
N TYR A 205 17.03 5.65 -3.64
CA TYR A 205 17.71 4.79 -4.59
C TYR A 205 16.74 3.68 -4.98
N TYR A 206 16.31 3.68 -6.24
CA TYR A 206 15.40 2.68 -6.79
C TYR A 206 16.14 1.74 -7.71
N ASP A 207 15.89 0.44 -7.59
CA ASP A 207 16.39 -0.55 -8.53
C ASP A 207 15.93 -0.21 -9.95
N LEU A 208 16.85 -0.23 -10.92
CA LEU A 208 16.53 0.18 -12.30
C LEU A 208 15.63 -0.81 -13.04
N GLU A 209 15.65 -2.09 -12.65
CA GLU A 209 14.87 -3.12 -13.33
C GLU A 209 13.44 -3.17 -12.79
N THR A 210 13.29 -3.13 -11.46
CA THR A 210 12.00 -3.33 -10.80
C THR A 210 11.36 -2.04 -10.29
N PHE A 211 12.12 -0.95 -10.18
CA PHE A 211 11.73 0.29 -9.47
C PHE A 211 11.30 0.05 -8.02
N ASP A 212 11.78 -1.03 -7.41
CA ASP A 212 11.62 -1.25 -5.98
C ASP A 212 12.62 -0.35 -5.23
N LEU A 213 12.22 0.15 -4.06
CA LEU A 213 13.13 0.91 -3.20
C LEU A 213 14.27 0.00 -2.74
N VAL A 214 15.51 0.48 -2.86
CA VAL A 214 16.72 -0.19 -2.35
C VAL A 214 17.23 0.51 -1.10
N LYS A 215 17.28 1.85 -1.13
CA LYS A 215 17.79 2.66 -0.04
C LYS A 215 17.09 4.02 -0.01
N TYR A 216 16.83 4.50 1.20
CA TYR A 216 16.32 5.85 1.47
C TYR A 216 17.19 6.49 2.56
N ARG A 217 17.46 7.78 2.41
CA ARG A 217 18.18 8.57 3.42
C ARG A 217 17.53 9.94 3.53
N ALA A 218 17.18 10.35 4.73
CA ALA A 218 16.72 11.70 5.00
C ALA A 218 17.00 12.06 6.45
N ASN A 219 16.96 13.36 6.74
CA ASN A 219 16.90 13.88 8.09
C ASN A 219 15.68 14.81 8.18
N GLU A 220 15.21 15.08 9.39
CA GLU A 220 14.04 15.95 9.63
C GLU A 220 14.37 17.45 9.47
N GLY A 221 15.65 17.80 9.27
CA GLY A 221 16.09 19.18 9.14
C GLY A 221 17.60 19.34 9.34
N PRO A 222 18.13 20.57 9.25
CA PRO A 222 19.53 20.83 9.53
C PRO A 222 19.89 20.41 10.96
N GLY A 223 20.97 19.65 11.12
CA GLY A 223 21.46 19.21 12.44
C GLY A 223 20.71 18.03 13.08
N THR A 224 19.64 17.52 12.47
CA THR A 224 18.96 16.32 12.98
C THR A 224 19.64 15.04 12.50
N PRO A 225 19.50 13.91 13.24
CA PRO A 225 20.09 12.64 12.86
C PRO A 225 19.66 12.19 11.46
N MET A 226 20.63 11.63 10.72
CA MET A 226 20.33 10.97 9.45
C MET A 226 19.61 9.65 9.74
N ASN A 227 18.44 9.52 9.16
CA ASN A 227 17.70 8.27 9.08
C ASN A 227 18.07 7.55 7.78
N THR A 228 18.36 6.26 7.86
CA THR A 228 18.63 5.42 6.69
C THR A 228 17.72 4.20 6.70
N THR A 229 16.94 4.03 5.63
CA THR A 229 16.16 2.81 5.38
C THR A 229 16.80 2.01 4.25
N VAL A 230 16.94 0.70 4.43
CA VAL A 230 17.48 -0.20 3.41
C VAL A 230 16.55 -1.38 3.17
N LEU A 231 16.53 -1.89 1.95
CA LEU A 231 15.89 -3.14 1.61
C LEU A 231 16.64 -4.31 2.25
N ASP A 232 16.01 -4.99 3.19
CA ASP A 232 16.58 -6.18 3.86
C ASP A 232 16.25 -7.46 3.08
N SER A 233 14.97 -7.64 2.71
CA SER A 233 14.56 -8.78 1.89
C SER A 233 13.34 -8.47 1.03
N LYS A 234 13.22 -9.20 -0.08
CA LYS A 234 12.03 -9.19 -0.94
C LYS A 234 11.68 -10.61 -1.41
N LYS A 235 10.39 -10.94 -1.47
CA LYS A 235 9.85 -12.21 -1.98
C LYS A 235 8.65 -11.96 -2.87
#